data_AF-A0AAU5BWN1-F1
#
_entry.id   AF-A0AAU5BWN1-F1
#
_cell.length_a   1.000
_cell.length_b   1.000
_cell.length_c   1.000
_cell.angle_alpha   90.00
_cell.angle_beta   90.00
_cell.angle_gamma   90.00
#
_symmetry.space_group_name_H-M   'P 1'
#
loop_
_entity.id
_entity.type
_entity.pdbx_description
1 polymer ?
#
loop_
_entity_poly.entity_id
_entity_poly.type
_entity_poly.pdbx_seq_one_letter_code
_entity_poly.pdbx_strand_id
1 'polypeptide(L)' 'MIKVVRGNPTPEELAAALAVVQARAAATAAASAESGGPAVPEGWSDPSRIARSVRPRPGPRAWARSYWPV' A
#
# COMPACT_ATOMS: atom_id res chain seq x y z
N MET A 1 0.11 -13.14 -5.78
CA MET A 1 -1.27 -13.61 -6.02
C MET A 1 -2.11 -12.40 -6.40
N ILE A 2 -2.59 -12.29 -7.65
CA ILE A 2 -3.43 -11.16 -8.11
C ILE A 2 -4.89 -11.60 -8.05
N LYS A 3 -5.77 -10.77 -7.49
CA LYS A 3 -7.21 -11.05 -7.32
C LYS A 3 -8.04 -9.91 -7.91
N VAL A 4 -9.04 -10.27 -8.71
CA VAL A 4 -10.06 -9.33 -9.19
C VAL A 4 -11.07 -9.09 -8.06
N VAL A 5 -11.19 -7.85 -7.60
CA VAL A 5 -12.09 -7.47 -6.48
C VAL A 5 -13.49 -7.15 -6.98
N ARG A 6 -13.62 -6.64 -8.21
CA ARG A 6 -14.89 -6.23 -8.84
C ARG A 6 -14.81 -6.39 -10.35
N GLY A 7 -15.93 -6.77 -10.98
CA GLY A 7 -16.05 -6.95 -12.42
C GLY A 7 -15.78 -8.39 -12.87
N ASN A 8 -16.09 -8.68 -14.14
CA ASN A 8 -15.81 -9.97 -14.79
C ASN A 8 -14.97 -9.73 -16.05
N PRO A 9 -13.67 -9.40 -15.90
CA PRO A 9 -12.80 -9.12 -17.04
C PRO A 9 -12.64 -10.37 -17.90
N THR A 10 -12.47 -10.18 -19.20
CA THR A 10 -12.18 -11.32 -20.07
C THR A 10 -10.74 -11.83 -19.80
N PRO A 11 -10.43 -13.08 -20.17
CA PRO A 11 -9.07 -13.61 -20.04
C PRO A 11 -8.02 -12.76 -20.74
N GLU A 12 -8.37 -12.16 -21.88
CA GLU A 12 -7.49 -11.29 -22.67
C GLU A 12 -7.17 -9.99 -21.95
N GLU A 13 -8.17 -9.37 -21.33
CA GLU A 13 -7.99 -8.16 -20.52
C GLU A 13 -7.13 -8.43 -19.29
N LEU A 14 -7.33 -9.58 -18.64
CA LEU A 14 -6.47 -10.00 -17.52
C LEU A 14 -5.02 -10.22 -17.99
N ALA A 15 -4.82 -10.86 -19.15
CA ALA A 15 -3.49 -11.05 -19.72
C ALA A 15 -2.80 -9.72 -20.02
N ALA A 16 -3.52 -8.75 -20.61
CA ALA A 16 -3.01 -7.42 -20.88
C ALA A 16 -2.63 -6.67 -19.58
N ALA A 17 -3.51 -6.72 -18.58
CA ALA A 17 -3.24 -6.10 -17.27
C ALA A 17 -2.01 -6.71 -16.59
N LEU A 18 -1.88 -8.04 -16.63
CA LEU A 18 -0.72 -8.76 -16.08
C LEU A 18 0.57 -8.38 -16.82
N ALA A 19 0.54 -8.26 -18.15
CA ALA A 19 1.69 -7.85 -18.93
C ALA A 19 2.19 -6.45 -18.54
N VAL A 20 1.29 -5.49 -18.35
CA VAL A 20 1.65 -4.12 -17.91
C VAL A 20 2.23 -4.12 -16.49
N VAL A 21 1.63 -4.87 -15.56
CA VAL A 21 2.14 -4.98 -14.19
C VAL A 21 3.55 -5.59 -14.17
N GLN A 22 3.78 -6.63 -14.96
CA GLN A 22 5.11 -7.27 -15.07
C GLN A 22 6.14 -6.33 -15.71
N ALA A 23 5.78 -5.64 -16.79
CA ALA A 23 6.67 -4.67 -17.44
C ALA A 23 7.08 -3.54 -16.47
N ARG A 24 6.12 -3.03 -15.68
CA ARG A 24 6.40 -2.02 -14.67
C ARG A 24 7.31 -2.54 -13.55
N ALA A 25 7.05 -3.76 -13.07
CA ALA A 25 7.89 -4.39 -12.05
C ALA A 25 9.33 -4.60 -12.54
N ALA A 26 9.52 -5.03 -13.79
CA ALA A 26 10.84 -5.18 -14.41
C ALA A 26 11.57 -3.83 -14.53
N ALA A 27 10.87 -2.77 -14.95
CA ALA A 27 11.45 -1.42 -15.02
C ALA A 27 11.87 -0.89 -13.64
N THR A 28 11.07 -1.11 -12.60
CA THR A 28 11.44 -0.74 -11.22
C THR A 28 12.62 -1.56 -10.70
N ALA A 29 12.69 -2.86 -11.02
CA ALA A 29 13.79 -3.72 -10.64
C ALA A 29 15.10 -3.30 -11.30
N ALA A 30 15.07 -2.96 -12.59
CA ALA A 30 16.22 -2.38 -13.31
C ALA A 30 16.67 -1.08 -12.63
N ALA A 31 15.77 -0.11 -12.48
CA ALA A 31 16.10 1.17 -11.85
C ALA A 31 16.69 1.01 -10.43
N SER A 32 16.23 0.02 -9.68
CA SER A 32 16.78 -0.31 -8.36
C SER A 32 18.22 -0.85 -8.46
N ALA A 33 18.52 -1.69 -9.45
CA ALA A 33 19.85 -2.23 -9.69
C ALA A 33 20.86 -1.13 -10.06
N GLU A 34 20.45 -0.12 -10.83
CA GLU A 34 21.32 1.03 -11.15
C GLU A 34 21.59 1.94 -9.93
N SER A 35 20.66 2.00 -8.97
CA SER A 35 20.76 2.92 -7.82
C SER A 35 21.67 2.43 -6.69
N GLY A 36 22.12 1.17 -6.71
CA GLY A 36 23.21 0.62 -5.87
C GLY A 36 23.04 0.69 -4.33
N GLY A 37 21.95 1.27 -3.83
CA GLY A 37 21.71 1.53 -2.42
C GLY A 37 20.33 1.06 -1.96
N PRO A 38 20.12 0.92 -0.65
CA PRO A 38 18.82 0.53 -0.10
C PRO A 38 17.76 1.55 -0.54
N ALA A 39 16.66 1.06 -1.11
CA ALA A 39 15.54 1.89 -1.51
C ALA A 39 15.07 2.73 -0.31
N VAL A 40 15.12 4.06 -0.44
CA VAL A 40 14.57 4.96 0.56
C VAL A 40 13.08 4.63 0.69
N PRO A 41 12.55 4.37 1.90
CA PRO A 41 11.12 4.14 2.05
C PRO A 41 10.37 5.32 1.44
N GLU A 42 9.43 5.03 0.53
CA GLU A 42 8.47 6.03 0.05
C GLU A 42 7.94 6.80 1.26
N GLY A 43 7.88 8.13 1.22
CA GLY A 43 7.65 8.96 2.41
C GLY A 43 6.38 8.62 3.21
N TRP A 44 5.46 7.85 2.63
CA TRP A 44 4.31 7.26 3.32
C TRP A 44 4.66 6.10 4.28
N SER A 45 5.62 5.25 3.90
CA SER A 45 6.04 4.03 4.61
C SER A 45 7.25 4.23 5.52
N ASP A 46 7.76 5.46 5.66
CA ASP A 46 8.88 5.77 6.54
C ASP A 46 8.54 5.43 8.01
N PRO A 47 9.23 4.45 8.63
CA PRO A 47 8.99 4.08 10.03
C PRO A 47 9.17 5.24 11.01
N SER A 48 10.05 6.20 10.69
CA SER A 48 10.29 7.39 11.49
C SER A 48 9.04 8.28 11.60
N ARG A 49 8.15 8.24 10.60
CA ARG A 49 6.88 8.97 10.56
C ARG A 49 5.82 8.31 11.45
N ILE A 50 5.84 6.98 11.56
CA ILE A 50 4.86 6.21 12.36
C ILE A 50 5.30 6.16 13.84
N ALA A 51 6.58 5.87 14.09
CA ALA A 51 7.11 5.58 15.42
C ALA A 51 7.23 6.81 16.33
N ARG A 52 7.28 8.03 15.78
CA ARG A 52 7.44 9.28 16.56
C ARG A 52 6.14 9.88 17.08
N SER A 53 4.98 9.32 16.72
CA SER A 53 3.69 9.86 17.21
C SER A 53 3.41 9.37 18.64
N VAL A 54 3.49 10.29 19.60
CA VAL A 54 2.96 10.05 20.96
C VAL A 54 1.46 9.83 20.82
N ARG A 55 0.99 8.62 21.14
CA ARG A 55 -0.44 8.33 21.16
C ARG A 55 -1.05 9.01 22.40
N PRO A 56 -2.07 9.86 22.26
CA PRO A 56 -2.77 10.40 23.41
C PRO A 56 -3.40 9.25 24.21
N ARG A 57 -3.21 9.26 25.54
CA ARG A 57 -3.85 8.29 26.43
C ARG A 57 -5.37 8.52 26.42
N PRO A 58 -6.20 7.50 26.14
CA PRO A 58 -7.64 7.66 26.23
C PRO A 58 -8.02 7.97 27.69
N GLY A 59 -8.75 9.07 27.90
CA GLY A 59 -9.31 9.44 29.20
C GLY A 59 -10.69 8.83 29.43
N PRO A 60 -11.27 9.00 30.64
CA PRO A 60 -12.65 8.66 30.91
C PRO A 60 -13.57 9.29 29.85
N ARG A 61 -14.47 8.49 29.26
CA ARG A 61 -15.36 8.87 28.13
C ARG A 61 -14.73 8.96 26.73
N ALA A 62 -13.48 8.54 26.52
CA ALA A 62 -12.85 8.53 25.19
C ALA A 62 -13.66 7.74 24.12
N TRP A 63 -14.46 6.77 24.57
CA TRP A 63 -15.29 5.89 23.73
C TRP A 63 -16.80 6.19 23.83
N ALA A 64 -17.19 7.19 24.64
CA ALA A 64 -18.61 7.48 24.86
C ALA A 64 -19.33 8.01 23.59
N ARG A 65 -18.57 8.40 22.56
CA ARG A 65 -19.08 8.87 21.26
C ARG A 65 -18.78 7.93 20.08
N SER A 66 -18.19 6.76 20.31
CA SER A 66 -17.93 5.79 19.23
C SER A 66 -19.12 4.87 18.92
N TYR A 67 -20.26 5.05 19.60
CA TYR A 67 -21.48 4.33 19.29
C TYR A 67 -22.21 5.00 18.13
N TRP A 68 -22.34 4.29 17.01
CA TRP A 68 -23.25 4.65 15.92
C TRP A 68 -24.45 3.71 15.98
N PRO A 69 -25.68 4.19 16.27
CA PRO A 69 -26.87 3.36 16.22
C PRO A 69 -27.17 2.97 14.76
N VAL A 70 -27.55 1.70 14.59
CA VAL A 70 -28.01 1.11 13.31
C VAL A 70 -29.44 1.54 12.99
#